data_AF-A0A2H0BIE2-F1
#
_entry.id   AF-A0A2H0BIE2-F1
#
_cell.length_a   1.000
_cell.length_b   1.000
_cell.length_c   1.000
_cell.angle_alpha   90.00
_cell.angle_beta   90.00
_cell.angle_gamma   90.00
#
_symmetry.space_group_name_H-M   'P 1'
#
loop_
_entity.id
_entity.type
_entity.pdbx_description
1 polymer ?
#
loop_
_entity_poly.entity_id
_entity_poly.type
_entity_poly.pdbx_seq_one_letter_code
_entity_poly.pdbx_strand_id
1 'polypeptide(L)'
;MIILINPILISLAGVRFLKERITLKERVGITIAFWGTTLTIIEPFLQNGHSLTRFSGNILVFISLLVAAWGAVLAKKLLRAEVDPLTLTNISFIIGFLTLAPFAILKYKISAITSVPLPYHLGVIFMALVSGSLAYFLANKAQKTIEISEAAVFSYLQPIFAAPLAVVWLGEAITPVFLLGATIITVGVVIAETKKRRYN
;
A
#
# COMPACT_ATOMS: atom_id res chain seq x y z
N MET A 1 5.94 11.89 -3.41
CA MET A 1 7.15 11.22 -3.94
C MET A 1 7.83 10.30 -2.93
N ILE A 2 8.03 10.69 -1.66
CA ILE A 2 8.69 9.85 -0.63
C ILE A 2 8.02 8.46 -0.47
N ILE A 3 6.70 8.38 -0.62
CA ILE A 3 5.92 7.14 -0.48
C ILE A 3 6.31 6.05 -1.50
N LEU A 4 6.87 6.41 -2.67
CA LEU A 4 7.32 5.46 -3.70
C LEU A 4 8.43 4.53 -3.23
N ILE A 5 9.15 4.95 -2.18
CA ILE A 5 10.26 4.21 -1.58
C ILE A 5 9.73 3.11 -0.63
N ASN A 6 8.45 3.14 -0.26
CA ASN A 6 7.86 2.20 0.70
C ASN A 6 8.06 0.72 0.30
N PRO A 7 7.75 0.28 -0.94
CA PRO A 7 7.98 -1.11 -1.32
C PRO A 7 9.46 -1.52 -1.28
N ILE A 8 10.37 -0.59 -1.58
CA ILE A 8 11.81 -0.82 -1.47
C ILE A 8 12.22 -1.00 0.00
N LEU A 9 11.69 -0.18 0.91
CA LEU A 9 11.96 -0.31 2.35
C LEU A 9 11.41 -1.62 2.92
N ILE A 10 10.20 -2.02 2.54
CA ILE A 10 9.59 -3.30 2.93
C ILE A 10 10.46 -4.47 2.43
N SER A 11 10.86 -4.44 1.16
CA SER A 11 11.71 -5.45 0.55
C SER A 11 13.09 -5.55 1.25
N LEU A 12 13.71 -4.40 1.54
CA LEU A 12 14.97 -4.35 2.29
C LEU A 12 14.82 -4.88 3.73
N ALA A 13 13.71 -4.56 4.39
CA ALA A 13 13.39 -5.08 5.71
C ALA A 13 13.21 -6.61 5.69
N GLY A 14 12.66 -7.17 4.60
CA GLY A 14 12.54 -8.61 4.39
C GLY A 14 13.89 -9.31 4.35
N VAL A 15 14.84 -8.77 3.59
CA VAL A 15 16.22 -9.26 3.56
C VAL A 15 16.86 -9.19 4.93
N ARG A 16 16.73 -8.04 5.61
CA ARG A 16 17.47 -7.76 6.86
C ARG A 16 16.94 -8.51 8.07
N PHE A 17 15.62 -8.63 8.21
CA PHE A 17 14.97 -9.14 9.42
C PHE A 17 14.36 -10.53 9.26
N LEU A 18 13.99 -10.92 8.03
CA LEU A 18 13.39 -12.23 7.73
C LEU A 18 14.34 -13.17 6.98
N LYS A 19 15.53 -12.66 6.59
CA LYS A 19 16.56 -13.37 5.82
C LYS A 19 16.04 -13.88 4.47
N GLU A 20 15.08 -13.18 3.89
CA GLU A 20 14.53 -13.47 2.56
C GLU A 20 15.57 -13.16 1.46
N ARG A 21 15.50 -13.87 0.33
CA ARG A 21 16.48 -13.73 -0.75
C ARG A 21 15.86 -13.04 -1.95
N ILE A 22 16.22 -11.77 -2.16
CA ILE A 22 15.86 -11.04 -3.38
C ILE A 22 16.74 -11.52 -4.53
N THR A 23 16.10 -12.11 -5.53
CA THR A 23 16.70 -12.53 -6.80
C THR A 23 17.02 -11.34 -7.70
N LEU A 24 17.90 -11.55 -8.68
CA LEU A 24 18.26 -10.50 -9.65
C LEU A 24 17.04 -10.00 -10.43
N LYS A 25 16.10 -10.91 -10.77
CA LYS A 25 14.86 -10.58 -11.47
C LYS A 25 13.97 -9.66 -10.63
N GLU A 26 13.80 -9.95 -9.34
CA GLU A 26 13.06 -9.07 -8.42
C GLU A 26 13.70 -7.70 -8.30
N ARG A 27 15.04 -7.61 -8.20
CA ARG A 27 15.73 -6.29 -8.14
C ARG A 27 15.49 -5.46 -9.40
N VAL A 28 15.64 -6.07 -10.57
CA VAL A 28 15.41 -5.40 -11.86
C VAL A 28 13.94 -5.01 -11.99
N GLY A 29 13.01 -5.92 -11.69
CA GLY A 29 11.58 -5.66 -11.74
C GLY A 29 11.11 -4.57 -10.79
N ILE A 30 11.60 -4.56 -9.54
CA ILE A 30 11.35 -3.48 -8.56
C ILE A 30 11.83 -2.13 -9.09
N THR A 31 13.01 -2.09 -9.71
CA THR A 31 13.58 -0.84 -10.23
C THR A 31 12.77 -0.32 -11.42
N ILE A 32 12.37 -1.21 -12.33
CA ILE A 32 11.51 -0.86 -13.47
C ILE A 32 10.14 -0.38 -12.98
N ALA A 33 9.52 -1.12 -12.06
CA ALA A 33 8.21 -0.77 -11.50
C ALA A 33 8.25 0.58 -10.76
N PHE A 34 9.30 0.84 -9.98
CA PHE A 34 9.52 2.13 -9.31
C PHE A 34 9.53 3.30 -10.30
N TRP A 35 10.25 3.18 -11.41
CA TRP A 35 10.28 4.23 -12.43
C TRP A 35 8.94 4.37 -13.14
N GLY A 36 8.26 3.26 -13.46
CA GLY A 36 6.92 3.30 -14.03
C GLY A 36 5.91 4.00 -13.11
N THR A 37 5.90 3.68 -11.81
CA THR A 37 5.03 4.35 -10.83
C THR A 37 5.39 5.82 -10.68
N THR A 38 6.68 6.18 -10.71
CA THR A 38 7.13 7.57 -10.70
C THR A 38 6.53 8.35 -11.87
N LEU A 39 6.53 7.78 -13.07
CA LEU A 39 5.93 8.39 -14.26
C LEU A 39 4.41 8.57 -14.11
N THR A 40 3.69 7.61 -13.54
CA THR A 40 2.23 7.76 -13.32
C THR A 40 1.85 8.87 -12.35
N ILE A 41 2.75 9.25 -11.43
CA ILE A 41 2.48 10.25 -10.39
C ILE A 41 3.05 11.63 -10.75
N ILE A 42 3.95 11.73 -11.74
CA ILE A 42 4.62 12.98 -12.09
C ILE A 42 3.66 14.03 -12.65
N GLU A 43 2.70 13.61 -13.47
CA GLU A 43 1.77 14.52 -14.15
C GLU A 43 0.78 15.18 -13.17
N PRO A 44 0.08 14.45 -12.26
CA PRO A 44 -0.69 15.07 -11.20
C PRO A 44 0.14 16.00 -10.31
N PHE A 45 1.43 15.69 -10.11
CA PHE A 45 2.33 16.50 -9.30
C PHE A 45 2.69 17.84 -9.98
N LEU A 46 2.93 17.83 -11.29
CA LEU A 46 3.27 19.01 -12.06
C LEU A 46 2.07 19.96 -12.22
N GLN A 47 0.85 19.42 -12.37
CA GLN A 47 -0.37 20.21 -12.55
C GLN A 47 -0.85 20.90 -11.26
N ASN A 48 -0.64 20.27 -10.10
CA ASN A 48 -1.17 20.78 -8.81
C ASN A 48 -0.28 21.83 -8.11
N GLY A 49 0.80 22.28 -8.74
CA GLY A 49 1.65 23.35 -8.22
C GLY A 49 2.46 22.97 -6.98
N HIS A 50 3.68 23.50 -6.90
CA HIS A 50 4.60 23.22 -5.79
C HIS A 50 4.12 23.87 -4.49
N SER A 51 3.37 23.15 -3.66
CA SER A 51 3.51 23.34 -2.22
C SER A 51 4.74 22.55 -1.81
N LEU A 52 5.84 23.23 -1.49
CA LEU A 52 6.91 22.65 -0.70
C LEU A 52 6.27 22.20 0.61
N THR A 53 5.85 20.94 0.69
CA THR A 53 5.29 20.36 1.90
C THR A 53 6.29 20.60 3.02
N ARG A 54 5.82 21.25 4.10
CA ARG A 54 6.62 21.62 5.27
C ARG A 54 7.56 20.48 5.64
N PHE A 55 8.84 20.77 5.85
CA PHE A 55 9.89 19.79 6.18
C PHE A 55 9.46 18.83 7.31
N SER A 56 8.71 19.33 8.29
CA SER A 56 8.12 18.54 9.39
C SER A 56 7.15 17.46 8.91
N GLY A 57 6.34 17.72 7.88
CA GLY A 57 5.45 16.74 7.27
C GLY A 57 6.21 15.63 6.54
N ASN A 58 7.30 15.98 5.84
CA ASN A 58 8.14 14.98 5.15
C ASN A 58 8.81 14.01 6.16
N ILE A 59 9.24 14.50 7.32
CA ILE A 59 9.77 13.66 8.40
C ILE A 59 8.69 12.69 8.91
N LEU A 60 7.47 13.17 9.16
CA LEU A 60 6.36 12.33 9.61
C LEU A 60 6.03 11.23 8.59
N VAL A 61 6.00 11.56 7.30
CA VAL A 61 5.82 10.58 6.23
C VAL A 61 6.95 9.57 6.25
N PHE A 62 8.20 10.00 6.36
CA PHE A 62 9.34 9.07 6.41
C PHE A 62 9.27 8.13 7.62
N ILE A 63 8.94 8.64 8.81
CA ILE A 63 8.71 7.81 10.01
C ILE A 63 7.60 6.79 9.75
N SER A 64 6.50 7.21 9.11
CA SER A 64 5.39 6.30 8.78
C SER A 64 5.84 5.14 7.87
N LEU A 65 6.79 5.39 6.95
CA LEU A 65 7.33 4.35 6.08
C LEU A 65 8.18 3.34 6.86
N LEU A 66 8.96 3.80 7.84
CA LEU A 66 9.73 2.91 8.72
C LEU A 66 8.81 2.05 9.58
N VAL A 67 7.74 2.65 10.13
CA VAL A 67 6.71 1.93 10.89
C VAL A 67 5.98 0.92 10.01
N ALA A 68 5.64 1.29 8.76
CA ALA A 68 5.00 0.39 7.81
C ALA A 68 5.90 -0.81 7.46
N ALA A 69 7.19 -0.57 7.18
CA ALA A 69 8.16 -1.63 6.91
C ALA A 69 8.33 -2.55 8.12
N TRP A 70 8.41 -2.00 9.33
CA TRP A 70 8.45 -2.78 10.56
C TRP A 70 7.16 -3.58 10.78
N GLY A 71 6.00 -2.97 10.55
CA GLY A 71 4.70 -3.61 10.63
C GLY A 71 4.59 -4.81 9.67
N ALA A 72 5.08 -4.67 8.44
CA ALA A 72 5.13 -5.78 7.48
C ALA A 72 6.04 -6.93 7.97
N VAL A 73 7.20 -6.62 8.54
CA VAL A 73 8.09 -7.65 9.13
C VAL A 73 7.41 -8.34 10.32
N LEU A 74 6.78 -7.58 11.21
CA LEU A 74 6.09 -8.12 12.38
C LEU A 74 4.91 -9.01 11.97
N ALA A 75 4.08 -8.55 11.04
CA ALA A 75 2.98 -9.31 10.47
C ALA A 75 3.48 -10.64 9.90
N LYS A 76 4.53 -10.63 9.07
CA LYS A 76 5.12 -11.85 8.52
C LYS A 76 5.65 -12.80 9.59
N LYS A 77 6.27 -12.30 10.65
CA LYS A 77 6.73 -13.14 11.79
C LYS A 77 5.57 -13.82 12.50
N LEU A 78 4.48 -13.09 12.77
CA LEU A 78 3.28 -13.65 13.40
C LEU A 78 2.60 -14.68 12.49
N LEU A 79 2.51 -14.39 11.20
CA LEU A 79 1.95 -15.32 10.20
C LEU A 79 2.80 -16.60 10.08
N ARG A 80 4.13 -16.51 10.17
CA ARG A 80 5.05 -17.67 10.24
C ARG A 80 4.93 -18.45 11.56
N ALA A 81 4.49 -17.80 12.63
CA ALA A 81 4.17 -18.43 13.91
C ALA A 81 2.74 -19.01 13.96
N GLU A 82 2.15 -19.28 12.79
CA GLU A 82 0.81 -19.85 12.60
C GLU A 82 -0.35 -19.02 13.18
N VAL A 83 -0.15 -17.71 13.39
CA VAL A 83 -1.27 -16.80 13.65
C VAL A 83 -2.15 -16.73 12.40
N ASP A 84 -3.46 -16.92 12.59
CA ASP A 84 -4.43 -16.85 11.51
C ASP A 84 -4.49 -15.43 10.90
N PRO A 85 -4.48 -15.27 9.55
CA PRO A 85 -4.54 -13.97 8.90
C PRO A 85 -5.76 -13.12 9.27
N LEU A 86 -6.91 -13.73 9.54
CA LEU A 86 -8.11 -13.02 9.96
C LEU A 86 -7.93 -12.48 11.39
N THR A 87 -7.38 -13.29 12.29
CA THR A 87 -7.03 -12.88 13.65
C THR A 87 -6.07 -11.70 13.66
N LEU A 88 -5.01 -11.77 12.85
CA LEU A 88 -4.05 -10.67 12.73
C LEU A 88 -4.72 -9.38 12.22
N THR A 89 -5.61 -9.51 11.24
CA THR A 89 -6.38 -8.38 10.69
C THR A 89 -7.28 -7.76 11.76
N ASN A 90 -8.04 -8.57 12.48
CA ASN A 90 -8.96 -8.11 13.52
C ASN A 90 -8.23 -7.41 14.66
N ILE A 91 -7.13 -8.00 15.16
CA ILE A 91 -6.32 -7.37 16.21
C ILE A 91 -5.76 -6.04 15.73
N SER A 92 -5.29 -5.96 14.48
CA SER A 92 -4.79 -4.70 13.90
C SER A 92 -5.86 -3.62 13.87
N PHE A 93 -7.10 -3.95 13.47
CA PHE A 93 -8.22 -3.01 13.47
C PHE A 93 -8.67 -2.61 14.88
N ILE A 94 -8.66 -3.54 15.85
CA ILE A 94 -8.99 -3.22 17.25
C ILE A 94 -7.96 -2.26 17.83
N ILE A 95 -6.66 -2.53 17.64
CA ILE A 95 -5.60 -1.63 18.10
C ILE A 95 -5.69 -0.28 17.39
N GLY A 96 -5.94 -0.26 16.08
CA GLY A 96 -6.18 0.96 15.32
C GLY A 96 -7.37 1.76 15.86
N PHE A 97 -8.47 1.10 16.17
CA PHE A 97 -9.64 1.72 16.78
C PHE A 97 -9.31 2.30 18.16
N LEU A 98 -8.71 1.52 19.06
CA LEU A 98 -8.39 1.98 20.42
C LEU A 98 -7.38 3.13 20.43
N THR A 99 -6.44 3.14 19.48
CA THR A 99 -5.46 4.23 19.35
C THR A 99 -6.06 5.49 18.76
N LEU A 100 -6.97 5.39 17.78
CA LEU A 100 -7.59 6.55 17.12
C LEU A 100 -8.84 7.09 17.83
N ALA A 101 -9.60 6.23 18.52
CA ALA A 101 -10.84 6.59 19.21
C ALA A 101 -10.68 7.78 20.19
N PRO A 102 -9.69 7.83 21.10
CA PRO A 102 -9.56 8.97 22.01
C PRO A 102 -9.31 10.28 21.27
N PHE A 103 -8.50 10.28 20.20
CA PHE A 103 -8.30 11.48 19.39
C PHE A 103 -9.56 11.92 18.66
N ALA A 104 -10.36 10.97 18.16
CA ALA A 104 -11.62 11.26 17.51
C ALA A 104 -12.63 11.88 18.48
N ILE A 105 -12.78 11.31 19.68
CA ILE A 105 -13.72 11.77 20.71
C ILE A 105 -13.31 13.16 21.25
N LEU A 106 -12.01 13.42 21.43
CA LEU A 106 -11.51 14.70 21.92
C LEU A 106 -11.66 15.83 20.88
N LYS A 107 -11.56 15.50 19.59
CA LYS A 107 -11.56 16.49 18.51
C LYS A 107 -12.96 16.75 17.93
N TYR A 108 -13.83 15.75 17.92
CA TYR A 108 -15.11 15.84 17.23
C TYR A 108 -16.29 15.53 18.16
N LYS A 109 -17.37 16.30 18.00
CA LYS A 109 -18.63 16.05 18.70
C LYS A 109 -19.37 14.89 18.04
N ILE A 110 -20.07 14.08 18.84
CA ILE A 110 -20.91 12.98 18.33
C ILE A 110 -21.98 13.49 17.36
N SER A 111 -22.49 14.71 17.56
CA SER A 111 -23.45 15.34 16.66
C SER A 111 -22.93 15.55 15.24
N ALA A 112 -21.60 15.58 15.05
CA ALA A 112 -20.99 15.65 13.73
C ALA A 112 -21.13 14.35 12.94
N ILE A 113 -21.41 13.21 13.60
CA ILE A 113 -21.68 11.93 12.94
C ILE A 113 -23.10 11.92 12.38
N THR A 114 -24.07 12.39 13.17
CA THR A 114 -25.49 12.36 12.80
C THR A 114 -25.88 13.40 11.76
N SER A 115 -25.05 14.44 11.58
CA SER A 115 -25.27 15.48 10.58
C SER A 115 -24.80 15.10 9.17
N VAL A 116 -24.14 13.95 9.01
CA VAL A 116 -23.59 13.53 7.72
C VAL A 116 -24.67 12.82 6.89
N PRO A 117 -24.79 13.12 5.59
CA PRO A 117 -25.73 12.41 4.72
C PRO A 117 -25.46 10.90 4.62
N LEU A 118 -26.53 10.12 4.41
CA LEU A 118 -26.50 8.66 4.29
C LEU A 118 -25.44 8.11 3.31
N PRO A 119 -25.19 8.71 2.12
CA PRO A 119 -24.17 8.21 1.20
C PRO A 119 -22.77 8.08 1.80
N TYR A 120 -22.39 8.99 2.71
CA TYR A 120 -21.08 8.93 3.36
C TYR A 120 -21.01 7.80 4.40
N HIS A 121 -22.10 7.52 5.11
CA HIS A 121 -22.17 6.37 6.01
C HIS A 121 -22.01 5.05 5.24
N LEU A 122 -22.65 4.94 4.07
CA LEU A 122 -22.46 3.80 3.18
C LEU A 122 -21.01 3.69 2.70
N GLY A 123 -20.36 4.82 2.38
CA GLY A 123 -18.94 4.87 2.06
C GLY A 123 -18.05 4.34 3.20
N VAL A 124 -18.33 4.73 4.44
CA VAL A 124 -17.60 4.23 5.62
C VAL A 124 -17.80 2.73 5.82
N ILE A 125 -19.03 2.23 5.65
CA ILE A 125 -19.33 0.79 5.74
C ILE A 125 -18.59 0.01 4.65
N PHE A 126 -18.59 0.52 3.42
CA PHE A 126 -17.84 -0.07 2.32
C PHE A 126 -16.33 -0.11 2.63
N MET A 127 -15.77 0.99 3.14
CA MET A 127 -14.36 1.05 3.55
C MET A 127 -14.06 0.08 4.68
N ALA A 128 -14.96 -0.07 5.66
CA ALA A 128 -14.74 -0.97 6.79
C ALA A 128 -14.77 -2.45 6.37
N LEU A 129 -15.77 -2.86 5.57
CA LEU A 129 -15.97 -4.27 5.22
C LEU A 129 -15.10 -4.72 4.04
N VAL A 130 -15.15 -3.99 2.92
CA VAL A 130 -14.52 -4.41 1.66
C VAL A 130 -13.05 -4.01 1.65
N SER A 131 -12.76 -2.71 1.80
CA SER A 131 -11.38 -2.22 1.79
C SER A 131 -10.62 -2.49 3.09
N GLY A 132 -11.33 -2.65 4.19
CA GLY A 132 -10.78 -2.87 5.51
C GLY A 132 -10.62 -4.36 5.77
N SER A 133 -11.66 -5.00 6.30
CA SER A 133 -11.61 -6.40 6.71
C SER A 133 -11.22 -7.34 5.58
N LEU A 134 -11.92 -7.33 4.44
CA LEU A 134 -11.68 -8.28 3.36
C LEU A 134 -10.32 -8.06 2.68
N ALA A 135 -10.00 -6.83 2.27
CA ALA A 135 -8.75 -6.56 1.59
C ALA A 135 -7.52 -6.80 2.49
N TYR A 136 -7.55 -6.39 3.76
CA TYR A 136 -6.43 -6.66 4.68
C TYR A 136 -6.33 -8.15 5.03
N PHE A 137 -7.44 -8.88 5.15
CA PHE A 137 -7.41 -10.33 5.31
C PHE A 137 -6.72 -10.99 4.11
N LEU A 138 -7.10 -10.63 2.88
CA LEU A 138 -6.49 -11.16 1.67
C LEU A 138 -5.00 -10.77 1.57
N ALA A 139 -4.65 -9.54 1.94
CA ALA A 139 -3.26 -9.08 1.98
C ALA A 139 -2.43 -9.88 2.99
N ASN A 140 -2.93 -10.09 4.21
CA ASN A 140 -2.26 -10.91 5.22
C ASN A 140 -2.18 -12.38 4.78
N LYS A 141 -3.21 -12.91 4.13
CA LYS A 141 -3.22 -14.28 3.59
C LYS A 141 -2.18 -14.45 2.50
N ALA A 142 -2.08 -13.51 1.56
CA ALA A 142 -1.04 -13.49 0.55
C ALA A 142 0.35 -13.38 1.20
N GLN A 143 0.51 -12.44 2.15
CA GLN A 143 1.76 -12.26 2.87
C GLN A 143 2.17 -13.50 3.68
N LYS A 144 1.23 -14.34 4.12
CA LYS A 144 1.57 -15.64 4.74
C LYS A 144 2.27 -16.55 3.72
N THR A 145 1.77 -16.59 2.49
CA THR A 145 2.22 -17.52 1.43
C THR A 145 3.44 -17.07 0.62
N ILE A 146 3.67 -15.76 0.46
CA ILE A 146 4.79 -15.21 -0.34
C ILE A 146 5.77 -14.38 0.50
N GLU A 147 6.98 -14.12 -0.02
CA GLU A 147 7.97 -13.25 0.64
C GLU A 147 7.45 -11.81 0.74
N ILE A 148 7.87 -11.04 1.77
CA ILE A 148 7.39 -9.65 1.90
C ILE A 148 7.95 -8.75 0.80
N SER A 149 9.11 -9.11 0.24
CA SER A 149 9.69 -8.46 -0.94
C SER A 149 8.82 -8.64 -2.18
N GLU A 150 8.25 -9.83 -2.37
CA GLU A 150 7.37 -10.17 -3.49
C GLU A 150 6.04 -9.43 -3.34
N ALA A 151 5.41 -9.51 -2.17
CA ALA A 151 4.19 -8.76 -1.86
C ALA A 151 4.35 -7.24 -2.04
N ALA A 152 5.52 -6.69 -1.70
CA ALA A 152 5.81 -5.28 -1.87
C ALA A 152 5.78 -4.86 -3.35
N VAL A 153 6.25 -5.70 -4.30
CA VAL A 153 6.25 -5.38 -5.73
C VAL A 153 4.83 -5.15 -6.26
N PHE A 154 3.86 -5.93 -5.80
CA PHE A 154 2.44 -5.76 -6.17
C PHE A 154 1.87 -4.41 -5.77
N SER A 155 2.46 -3.72 -4.77
CA SER A 155 2.01 -2.37 -4.40
C SER A 155 2.27 -1.35 -5.52
N TYR A 156 3.24 -1.59 -6.41
CA TYR A 156 3.46 -0.75 -7.58
C TYR A 156 2.37 -0.90 -8.64
N LEU A 157 1.58 -1.99 -8.62
CA LEU A 157 0.44 -2.17 -9.52
C LEU A 157 -0.81 -1.38 -9.09
N GLN A 158 -0.85 -0.82 -7.87
CA GLN A 158 -2.02 -0.08 -7.38
C GLN A 158 -2.54 0.98 -8.37
N PRO A 159 -1.71 1.83 -9.01
CA PRO A 159 -2.19 2.83 -9.97
C PRO A 159 -2.90 2.21 -11.17
N ILE A 160 -2.48 1.02 -11.61
CA ILE A 160 -3.08 0.33 -12.76
C ILE A 160 -4.51 -0.09 -12.47
N PHE A 161 -4.83 -0.46 -11.23
CA PHE A 161 -6.20 -0.77 -10.82
C PHE A 161 -6.98 0.47 -10.42
N ALA A 162 -6.34 1.43 -9.77
CA ALA A 162 -6.99 2.63 -9.26
C ALA A 162 -7.43 3.59 -10.37
N ALA A 163 -6.58 3.84 -11.38
CA ALA A 163 -6.88 4.87 -12.39
C ALA A 163 -8.07 4.53 -13.30
N PRO A 164 -8.24 3.29 -13.82
CA PRO A 164 -9.45 2.95 -14.59
C PRO A 164 -10.72 3.08 -13.76
N LEU A 165 -10.67 2.71 -12.48
CA LEU A 165 -11.79 2.93 -11.56
C LEU A 165 -12.06 4.43 -11.36
N ALA A 166 -11.02 5.26 -11.25
CA ALA A 166 -11.17 6.71 -11.15
C ALA A 166 -11.78 7.31 -12.42
N VAL A 167 -11.42 6.81 -13.60
CA VAL A 167 -12.01 7.24 -14.87
C VAL A 167 -13.50 6.92 -14.94
N VAL A 168 -13.87 5.68 -14.56
CA VAL A 168 -15.26 5.23 -14.60
C VAL A 168 -16.12 5.94 -13.55
N TRP A 169 -15.59 6.17 -12.34
CA TRP A 169 -16.37 6.74 -11.24
C TRP A 169 -16.29 8.26 -11.09
N LEU A 170 -15.11 8.84 -11.35
CA LEU A 170 -14.85 10.28 -11.20
C LEU A 170 -14.79 11.02 -12.55
N GLY A 171 -14.77 10.31 -13.68
CA GLY A 171 -14.69 10.92 -15.01
C GLY A 171 -13.32 11.53 -15.32
N GLU A 172 -12.26 11.09 -14.62
CA GLU A 172 -10.89 11.54 -14.88
C GLU A 172 -10.40 11.10 -16.27
N ALA A 173 -9.56 11.92 -16.91
CA ALA A 173 -8.98 11.57 -18.20
C ALA A 173 -7.72 10.72 -18.03
N ILE A 174 -7.62 9.61 -18.78
CA ILE A 174 -6.36 8.84 -18.87
C ILE A 174 -5.41 9.55 -19.83
N THR A 175 -4.23 9.88 -19.33
CA THR A 175 -3.20 10.57 -20.11
C THR A 175 -2.27 9.56 -20.79
N PRO A 176 -1.64 9.92 -21.93
CA PRO A 176 -0.65 9.06 -22.57
C PRO A 176 0.54 8.73 -21.66
N VAL A 177 0.94 9.67 -20.80
CA VAL A 177 2.02 9.49 -19.82
C VAL A 177 1.63 8.42 -18.80
N PHE A 178 0.39 8.42 -18.33
CA PHE A 178 -0.12 7.38 -17.45
C PHE A 178 -0.07 6.00 -18.12
N LEU A 179 -0.50 5.87 -19.37
CA LEU A 179 -0.47 4.59 -20.11
C LEU A 179 0.95 4.05 -20.26
N LEU A 180 1.92 4.92 -20.56
CA LEU A 180 3.32 4.55 -20.64
C LEU A 180 3.85 4.09 -19.28
N GLY A 181 3.54 4.83 -18.21
CA GLY A 181 3.88 4.45 -16.84
C GLY A 181 3.27 3.09 -16.45
N ALA A 182 1.98 2.88 -16.71
CA ALA A 182 1.28 1.63 -16.45
C ALA A 182 1.89 0.43 -17.21
N THR A 183 2.31 0.65 -18.45
CA THR A 183 3.00 -0.38 -19.25
C THR A 183 4.34 -0.75 -18.60
N ILE A 184 5.14 0.25 -18.21
CA ILE A 184 6.43 0.04 -17.54
C ILE A 184 6.25 -0.71 -16.21
N ILE A 185 5.26 -0.32 -15.40
CA ILE A 185 4.93 -1.01 -14.14
C ILE A 185 4.60 -2.49 -14.42
N THR A 186 3.74 -2.75 -15.40
CA THR A 186 3.32 -4.12 -15.75
C THR A 186 4.53 -4.97 -16.15
N VAL A 187 5.39 -4.44 -17.02
CA VAL A 187 6.63 -5.13 -17.43
C VAL A 187 7.55 -5.38 -16.25
N GLY A 188 7.75 -4.39 -15.38
CA GLY A 188 8.58 -4.51 -14.18
C GLY A 188 8.09 -5.59 -13.23
N VAL A 189 6.78 -5.64 -12.98
CA VAL A 189 6.17 -6.64 -12.10
C VAL A 189 6.24 -8.03 -12.72
N VAL A 190 5.94 -8.18 -14.02
CA VAL A 190 6.09 -9.48 -14.72
C VAL A 190 7.53 -9.99 -14.64
N ILE A 191 8.52 -9.12 -14.82
CA ILE A 191 9.94 -9.50 -14.69
C ILE A 191 10.25 -9.98 -13.26
N ALA A 192 9.77 -9.26 -12.24
CA ALA A 192 9.95 -9.65 -10.84
C ALA A 192 9.32 -11.04 -10.54
N GLU A 193 8.12 -11.28 -11.06
CA GLU A 193 7.32 -12.49 -10.85
C GLU A 193 7.76 -13.68 -11.70
N THR A 194 8.56 -13.49 -12.78
CA THR A 194 9.06 -14.58 -13.63
C THR A 194 10.18 -15.39 -12.93
N LYS A 195 10.11 -15.55 -11.61
CA LYS A 195 11.00 -16.36 -10.79
C LYS A 195 10.88 -17.81 -11.29
N LYS A 196 12.02 -18.40 -11.63
CA LYS A 196 12.10 -19.83 -11.98
C LYS A 196 11.68 -20.59 -10.72
N ARG A 197 10.51 -21.25 -10.73
CA ARG A 197 10.06 -22.18 -9.67
C ARG A 197 11.25 -23.02 -9.24
N ARG A 198 11.87 -22.70 -8.10
CA ARG A 198 12.91 -23.53 -7.52
C ARG A 198 12.18 -24.46 -6.57
N TYR A 199 11.69 -25.56 -7.13
CA TYR A 199 11.40 -26.77 -6.38
C TYR A 199 12.68 -27.11 -5.63
N ASN A 200 12.67 -26.89 -4.32
CA ASN A 200 13.59 -27.53 -3.38
C ASN A 200 12.71 -28.30 -2.42
#